data_AF-A0A5A8DCL4-F1
#
_entry.id   AF-A0A5A8DCL4-F1
#
_cell.length_a   1.000
_cell.length_b   1.000
_cell.length_c   1.000
_cell.angle_alpha   90.00
_cell.angle_beta   90.00
_cell.angle_gamma   90.00
#
_symmetry.space_group_name_H-M   'P 1'
#
loop_
_entity.id
_entity.type
_entity.pdbx_description
1 polymer ?
#
loop_
_entity_poly.entity_id
_entity_poly.type
_entity_poly.pdbx_seq_one_letter_code
_entity_poly.pdbx_strand_id
1 'polypeptide(L)'
;MHPPLFSDHPLCHPEVRALVACHNDFPAGKFFGKCNAAKAELDHCFRMEKRMRRATNADRRRVSASAMLKDIEAREAGLGGKP
;
A
#
# COMPACT_ATOMS: atom_id res chain seq x y z
N MET A 1 16.48 1.03 -10.08
CA MET A 1 15.62 -0.12 -10.44
C MET A 1 14.52 -0.23 -9.38
N HIS A 2 13.24 -0.13 -9.77
CA HIS A 2 12.12 -0.41 -8.85
C HIS A 2 11.92 -1.94 -8.77
N PRO A 3 11.39 -2.49 -7.65
CA PRO A 3 10.98 -3.90 -7.57
C PRO A 3 9.89 -4.21 -8.60
N PRO A 4 9.71 -5.47 -9.04
CA PRO A 4 8.76 -5.82 -10.11
C PRO A 4 7.38 -5.19 -9.90
N LEU A 5 6.88 -4.50 -10.94
CA LEU A 5 5.58 -3.78 -10.98
C LEU A 5 4.37 -4.72 -10.93
N PHE A 6 4.60 -6.03 -10.81
CA PHE A 6 3.59 -7.09 -10.80
C PHE A 6 2.82 -7.20 -9.47
N SER A 7 2.98 -6.24 -8.57
CA SER A 7 2.09 -6.12 -7.41
C SER A 7 0.83 -5.37 -7.85
N ASP A 8 -0.36 -5.80 -7.45
CA ASP A 8 -1.59 -5.08 -7.79
C ASP A 8 -1.57 -3.64 -7.23
N HIS A 9 -1.32 -2.69 -8.13
CA HIS A 9 -1.34 -1.24 -7.91
C HIS A 9 -2.56 -0.64 -8.62
N PRO A 10 -3.79 -0.84 -8.08
CA PRO A 10 -5.01 -0.40 -8.75
C PRO A 10 -5.07 1.12 -8.98
N LEU A 11 -4.38 1.91 -8.13
CA LEU A 11 -4.36 3.37 -8.24
C LEU A 11 -3.28 3.91 -9.19
N CYS A 12 -2.19 3.15 -9.41
CA CYS A 12 -1.02 3.64 -10.14
C CYS A 12 -0.82 2.94 -11.49
N HIS A 13 -1.86 2.27 -11.99
CA HIS A 13 -1.84 1.56 -13.26
C HIS A 13 -1.44 2.42 -14.48
N PRO A 14 -1.87 3.70 -14.62
CA PRO A 14 -1.46 4.52 -15.75
C PRO A 14 0.02 4.90 -15.71
N GLU A 15 0.58 5.19 -14.53
CA GLU A 15 1.99 5.56 -14.34
C GLU A 15 2.91 4.36 -14.60
N VAL A 16 2.47 3.16 -14.17
CA VAL A 16 3.13 1.89 -14.47
C VAL A 16 3.23 1.70 -15.98
N ARG A 17 2.11 1.88 -16.70
CA ARG A 17 2.06 1.73 -18.16
C ARG A 17 2.97 2.74 -18.86
N ALA A 18 2.99 3.99 -18.41
CA ALA A 18 3.85 5.03 -18.96
C ALA A 18 5.34 4.70 -18.82
N LEU A 19 5.77 4.19 -17.65
CA LEU A 19 7.15 3.79 -17.45
C LEU A 19 7.53 2.56 -18.28
N VAL A 20 6.63 1.57 -18.39
CA VAL A 20 6.84 0.38 -19.23
C VAL A 20 6.95 0.76 -20.71
N ALA A 21 6.07 1.63 -21.21
CA ALA A 21 6.16 2.15 -22.57
C ALA A 21 7.51 2.84 -22.83
N CYS A 22 7.95 3.72 -21.93
CA CYS A 22 9.25 4.38 -22.07
C CYS A 22 10.43 3.40 -22.10
N HIS A 23 10.39 2.34 -21.28
CA HIS A 23 11.44 1.32 -21.30
C HIS A 23 11.43 0.46 -22.57
N ASN A 24 10.26 0.23 -23.18
CA ASN A 24 10.13 -0.49 -24.45
C ASN A 24 10.64 0.35 -25.63
N ASP A 25 10.32 1.65 -25.64
CA ASP A 25 10.76 2.57 -26.69
C ASP A 25 12.26 2.89 -26.57
N PHE A 26 12.81 2.89 -25.36
CA PHE A 26 14.21 3.22 -25.09
C PHE A 26 14.91 2.17 -24.21
N PRO A 27 15.22 0.97 -24.75
CA PRO A 27 15.82 -0.12 -23.97
C PRO A 27 17.16 0.23 -23.33
N ALA A 28 17.99 1.03 -24.02
CA ALA A 28 19.24 1.57 -23.48
C ALA A 28 19.01 2.84 -22.64
N GLY A 29 17.99 3.64 -23.00
CA GLY A 29 17.65 4.90 -22.32
C GLY A 29 17.21 4.73 -20.87
N LYS A 30 16.78 3.54 -20.47
CA LYS A 30 16.48 3.20 -19.06
C LYS A 30 17.67 3.36 -18.12
N PHE A 31 18.91 3.22 -18.62
CA PHE A 31 20.13 3.36 -17.82
C PHE A 31 20.71 4.77 -17.84
N PHE A 32 20.39 5.56 -18.87
CA PHE A 32 20.87 6.94 -19.04
C PHE A 32 19.86 7.99 -18.54
N GLY A 33 18.80 7.57 -17.85
CA GLY A 33 17.83 8.48 -17.22
C GLY A 33 16.77 9.06 -18.17
N LYS A 34 16.65 8.54 -19.40
CA LYS A 34 15.66 9.01 -20.40
C LYS A 34 14.21 8.86 -19.92
N CYS A 35 13.96 7.90 -19.02
CA CYS A 35 12.65 7.62 -18.43
C CYS A 35 12.47 8.17 -17.00
N ASN A 36 13.37 9.05 -16.53
CA ASN A 36 13.33 9.55 -15.14
C ASN A 36 12.06 10.34 -14.82
N ALA A 37 11.48 11.07 -15.78
CA ALA A 37 10.23 11.80 -15.57
C ALA A 37 9.05 10.85 -15.29
N ALA A 38 8.86 9.84 -16.16
CA ALA A 38 7.84 8.80 -15.96
C ALA A 38 8.07 8.02 -14.66
N LYS A 39 9.33 7.77 -14.30
CA LYS A 39 9.70 7.14 -13.04
C LYS A 39 9.34 8.02 -11.82
N ALA A 40 9.58 9.33 -11.90
CA ALA A 40 9.29 10.25 -10.81
C ALA A 40 7.78 10.32 -10.52
N GLU A 41 6.95 10.30 -11.56
CA GLU A 41 5.49 10.26 -11.41
C GLU A 41 5.02 8.95 -10.78
N LEU A 42 5.55 7.81 -11.26
CA LEU A 42 5.27 6.52 -10.64
C LEU A 42 5.65 6.48 -9.15
N ASP A 43 6.84 6.98 -8.80
CA ASP A 43 7.30 7.05 -7.42
C ASP A 43 6.40 7.96 -6.56
N HIS A 44 5.84 9.01 -7.14
CA HIS A 44 4.88 9.89 -6.46
C HIS A 44 3.57 9.15 -6.19
N CYS A 45 3.00 8.48 -7.20
CA CYS A 45 1.79 7.69 -7.05
C CYS A 45 1.95 6.58 -6.00
N PHE A 46 3.06 5.83 -6.03
CA PHE A 46 3.32 4.78 -5.04
C PHE A 46 3.44 5.31 -3.61
N ARG A 47 4.01 6.51 -3.42
CA ARG A 47 4.05 7.15 -2.10
C ARG A 47 2.64 7.50 -1.61
N MET A 48 1.77 7.96 -2.49
CA MET A 48 0.38 8.28 -2.18
C MET A 48 -0.42 7.02 -1.86
N GLU A 49 -0.36 5.98 -2.71
CA GLU A 49 -1.04 4.71 -2.47
C GLU A 49 -0.58 4.08 -1.14
N LYS A 50 0.72 4.10 -0.87
CA LYS A 50 1.28 3.59 0.40
C LYS A 50 0.75 4.37 1.60
N ARG A 51 0.60 5.69 1.50
CA ARG A 51 0.03 6.53 2.56
C ARG A 51 -1.44 6.17 2.80
N MET A 52 -2.23 5.99 1.75
CA MET A 52 -3.65 5.58 1.86
C MET A 52 -3.79 4.21 2.52
N ARG A 53 -3.05 3.20 2.03
CA ARG A 53 -3.07 1.85 2.61
C ARG A 53 -2.64 1.85 4.08
N ARG A 54 -1.66 2.68 4.46
CA ARG A 54 -1.24 2.83 5.86
C ARG A 54 -2.35 3.42 6.73
N ALA A 55 -3.08 4.43 6.24
CA ALA A 55 -4.21 5.00 6.96
C ALA A 55 -5.32 3.95 7.18
N THR A 56 -5.74 3.25 6.12
CA THR A 56 -6.74 2.18 6.22
C THR A 56 -6.30 1.07 7.18
N ASN A 57 -5.03 0.65 7.13
CA ASN A 57 -4.52 -0.36 8.04
C ASN A 57 -4.47 0.13 9.51
N ALA A 58 -4.18 1.41 9.74
CA ALA A 58 -4.22 1.98 11.08
C ALA A 58 -5.64 1.95 11.66
N ASP A 59 -6.65 2.31 10.85
CA ASP A 59 -8.05 2.27 11.28
C ASP A 59 -8.52 0.84 11.52
N ARG A 60 -8.17 -0.11 10.63
CA ARG A 60 -8.46 -1.54 10.84
C ARG A 60 -7.84 -2.08 12.12
N ARG A 61 -6.61 -1.66 12.45
CA ARG A 61 -5.94 -2.05 13.71
C ARG A 61 -6.65 -1.48 14.93
N ARG A 62 -7.11 -0.22 14.88
CA ARG A 62 -7.88 0.40 15.98
C ARG A 62 -9.21 -0.32 16.21
N VAL A 63 -9.95 -0.63 15.15
CA VAL A 63 -11.21 -1.39 15.24
C VAL A 63 -10.96 -2.78 15.80
N SER A 64 -9.95 -3.48 15.28
CA SER A 64 -9.59 -4.82 15.76
C SER A 64 -9.17 -4.81 17.23
N ALA A 65 -8.41 -3.81 17.68
CA ALA A 65 -8.01 -3.67 19.08
C ALA A 65 -9.22 -3.39 19.99
N SER A 66 -10.15 -2.52 19.57
CA SER A 66 -11.38 -2.25 20.32
C SER A 66 -12.27 -3.48 20.44
N ALA A 67 -12.41 -4.27 19.36
CA ALA A 67 -13.14 -5.52 19.39
C ALA A 67 -12.52 -6.52 20.40
N MET A 68 -11.19 -6.69 20.36
CA MET A 68 -10.49 -7.55 21.32
C MET A 68 -10.69 -7.11 22.78
N LEU A 69 -10.68 -5.80 23.05
CA LEU A 69 -10.90 -5.27 24.41
C LEU A 69 -12.32 -5.57 24.91
N LYS A 70 -13.34 -5.40 24.06
CA LYS A 70 -14.73 -5.78 24.39
C LYS A 70 -14.89 -7.27 24.64
N ASP A 71 -14.19 -8.10 23.87
CA ASP A 71 -14.21 -9.55 24.06
C ASP A 71 -13.55 -9.95 25.39
N ILE A 72 -12.46 -9.27 25.79
CA ILE A 72 -11.82 -9.49 27.10
C ILE A 72 -12.78 -9.10 28.23
N GLU A 73 -13.39 -7.90 28.16
CA GLU A 73 -14.34 -7.41 29.15
C GLU A 73 -15.56 -8.33 29.29
N ALA A 74 -16.13 -8.80 28.17
CA ALA A 74 -17.25 -9.74 28.18
C ALA A 74 -16.88 -11.08 28.83
N ARG A 75 -15.64 -11.56 28.62
CA ARG A 75 -15.14 -12.78 29.28
C ARG A 75 -14.95 -12.58 30.78
N GLU A 76 -14.43 -11.44 31.21
CA GLU A 76 -14.28 -11.11 32.63
C GLU A 76 -15.63 -10.94 33.33
N ALA A 77 -16.58 -10.25 32.70
CA ALA A 77 -17.95 -10.11 33.20
C ALA A 77 -18.69 -11.46 33.29
N GLY A 78 -18.44 -12.37 32.35
CA GLY A 78 -18.94 -13.75 32.38
C GLY A 78 -18.31 -14.62 33.47
N LEU A 79 -17.07 -14.33 33.89
CA LEU A 79 -16.41 -15.03 35.00
C LEU A 79 -16.76 -14.46 36.40
N GLY A 80 -17.43 -13.30 36.48
CA GLY A 80 -17.84 -12.64 37.73
C GLY A 80 -19.09 -13.23 38.40
N GLY A 81 -19.73 -14.23 37.81
CA GLY A 81 -20.90 -14.91 38.35
C GLY A 81 -20.57 -16.26 38.98
N LYS A 82 -20.01 -16.27 40.19
CA LYS A 82 -20.04 -17.48 41.03
C LYS A 82 -20.49 -17.08 42.45
N PRO A 83 -21.54 -17.72 42.99
CA PRO A 83 -22.01 -17.47 44.36
C PRO A 83 -20.95 -17.87 45.41
#